data_AF-A0A1W2ETR7-F1
#
_entry.id   AF-A0A1W2ETR7-F1
#
_cell.length_a   1.000
_cell.length_b   1.000
_cell.length_c   1.000
_cell.angle_alpha   90.00
_cell.angle_beta   90.00
_cell.angle_gamma   90.00
#
_symmetry.space_group_name_H-M   'P 1'
#
loop_
_entity.id
_entity.type
_entity.pdbx_description
1 polymer ?
#
loop_
_entity_poly.entity_id
_entity_poly.type
_entity_poly.pdbx_seq_one_letter_code
_entity_poly.pdbx_strand_id
1 'polypeptide(L)'
;IDGFVDLILDDEDYHLMPTLLKGILSGVLIPNLGPQPAAIGVAVYESAQTNSTHRSALWTIPMPGEDCLGGHAMTVVGYFEKAYPDNPLGENYFLVRNSWGINYAFENPLGYPGKAFLNSMIVFIPAS
;
A
#
# COMPACT_ATOMS: atom_id res chain seq x y z
N ILE A 1 -19.21 -3.86 -10.62
CA ILE A 1 -18.39 -4.85 -11.35
C ILE A 1 -18.55 -6.16 -10.61
N ASP A 2 -19.03 -7.22 -11.25
CA ASP A 2 -19.21 -8.51 -10.58
C ASP A 2 -17.86 -9.07 -10.12
N GLY A 3 -17.77 -9.48 -8.85
CA GLY A 3 -16.57 -10.08 -8.26
C GLY A 3 -15.72 -9.14 -7.38
N PHE A 4 -16.15 -7.89 -7.14
CA PHE A 4 -15.53 -6.99 -6.17
C PHE A 4 -16.39 -6.92 -4.91
N VAL A 5 -15.75 -7.02 -3.74
CA VAL A 5 -16.37 -6.83 -2.43
C VAL A 5 -15.64 -5.67 -1.76
N ASP A 6 -16.38 -4.63 -1.39
CA ASP A 6 -15.88 -3.64 -0.44
C ASP A 6 -15.85 -4.31 0.93
N LEU A 7 -14.64 -4.63 1.37
CA LEU A 7 -14.41 -5.44 2.57
C LEU A 7 -14.52 -4.61 3.86
N ILE A 8 -14.48 -3.28 3.74
CA ILE A 8 -14.67 -2.34 4.84
C ILE A 8 -15.71 -1.33 4.38
N LEU A 9 -16.89 -1.39 5.02
CA LEU A 9 -18.06 -0.59 4.64
C LEU A 9 -18.25 0.62 5.58
N ASP A 10 -17.67 0.56 6.78
CA ASP A 10 -17.82 1.57 7.82
C ASP A 10 -16.47 2.20 8.18
N ASP A 11 -16.46 3.53 8.34
CA ASP A 11 -15.28 4.32 8.72
C ASP A 11 -14.59 3.80 10.00
N GLU A 12 -15.39 3.26 10.93
CA GLU A 12 -14.91 2.71 12.20
C GLU A 12 -14.01 1.49 12.00
N ASP A 13 -14.21 0.71 10.94
CA ASP A 13 -13.49 -0.54 10.68
C ASP A 13 -12.22 -0.34 9.85
N TYR A 14 -11.93 0.86 9.34
CA TYR A 14 -10.73 1.13 8.53
C TYR A 14 -9.41 0.78 9.22
N HIS A 15 -9.39 0.84 10.56
CA HIS A 15 -8.25 0.42 11.35
C HIS A 15 -7.90 -1.08 11.17
N LEU A 16 -8.85 -1.90 10.69
CA LEU A 16 -8.67 -3.32 10.39
C LEU A 16 -8.05 -3.57 9.01
N MET A 17 -8.01 -2.57 8.13
CA MET A 17 -7.51 -2.73 6.75
C MET A 17 -6.12 -3.35 6.68
N PRO A 18 -5.13 -2.95 7.51
CA PRO A 18 -3.83 -3.59 7.47
C PRO A 18 -3.88 -5.08 7.82
N THR A 19 -4.71 -5.46 8.80
CA THR A 19 -4.89 -6.86 9.23
C THR A 19 -5.56 -7.67 8.14
N LEU A 20 -6.60 -7.12 7.51
CA LEU A 20 -7.32 -7.76 6.41
C LEU A 20 -6.39 -7.99 5.21
N LEU A 21 -5.64 -6.98 4.78
CA LEU A 21 -4.68 -7.10 3.67
C LEU A 21 -3.62 -8.17 3.97
N LYS A 22 -3.07 -8.21 5.18
CA LYS A 22 -2.14 -9.27 5.60
C LYS A 22 -2.80 -10.65 5.58
N GLY A 23 -4.07 -10.74 5.96
CA GLY A 23 -4.85 -11.97 5.89
C GLY A 23 -5.01 -12.47 4.45
N ILE A 24 -5.32 -11.58 3.51
CA ILE A 24 -5.42 -11.87 2.07
C ILE A 24 -4.06 -12.31 1.52
N LEU A 25 -2.99 -11.55 1.84
CA LEU A 25 -1.63 -11.79 1.34
C LEU A 25 -0.99 -13.05 1.93
N SER A 26 -1.41 -13.49 3.12
CA SER A 26 -0.94 -14.76 3.72
C SER A 26 -1.79 -15.96 3.32
N GLY A 27 -2.98 -15.74 2.74
CA GLY A 27 -3.93 -16.79 2.40
C GLY A 27 -4.66 -17.39 3.61
N VAL A 28 -4.49 -16.83 4.81
CA VAL A 28 -5.10 -17.37 6.05
C VAL A 28 -6.63 -17.26 6.05
N LEU A 29 -7.20 -16.32 5.26
CA LEU A 29 -8.64 -16.08 5.21
C LEU A 29 -9.41 -17.17 4.45
N ILE A 30 -8.85 -17.68 3.35
CA ILE A 30 -9.48 -18.70 2.51
C ILE A 30 -8.42 -19.75 2.14
N PRO A 31 -8.23 -20.80 2.96
CA PRO A 31 -7.12 -21.75 2.80
C PRO A 31 -7.03 -22.41 1.42
N ASN A 32 -8.18 -22.66 0.78
CA ASN A 32 -8.23 -23.30 -0.54
C ASN A 32 -7.88 -22.35 -1.70
N LEU A 33 -7.95 -21.03 -1.48
CA LEU A 33 -7.57 -20.02 -2.46
C LEU A 33 -6.09 -19.63 -2.32
N GLY A 34 -5.53 -19.74 -1.11
CA GLY A 34 -4.15 -19.37 -0.79
C GLY A 34 -3.90 -17.86 -0.83
N PRO A 35 -2.61 -17.45 -0.75
CA PRO A 35 -2.19 -16.05 -0.87
C PRO A 35 -2.67 -15.38 -2.15
N GLN A 36 -3.29 -14.20 -2.04
CA GLN A 36 -3.74 -13.42 -3.20
C GLN A 36 -3.20 -11.98 -3.14
N PRO A 37 -2.85 -11.37 -4.29
CA PRO A 37 -2.65 -9.93 -4.36
C PRO A 37 -3.99 -9.20 -4.18
N ALA A 38 -3.96 -8.01 -3.60
CA ALA A 38 -5.16 -7.21 -3.32
C ALA A 38 -5.12 -5.86 -4.05
N ALA A 39 -6.18 -5.49 -4.74
CA ALA A 39 -6.32 -4.14 -5.31
C ALA A 39 -6.70 -3.14 -4.20
N ILE A 40 -6.15 -1.93 -4.27
CA ILE A 40 -6.39 -0.84 -3.33
C ILE A 40 -6.60 0.49 -4.07
N GLY A 41 -7.42 1.36 -3.49
CA GLY A 41 -7.50 2.78 -3.82
C GLY A 41 -6.81 3.61 -2.72
N VAL A 42 -5.98 4.57 -3.12
CA VAL A 42 -5.27 5.47 -2.19
C VAL A 42 -5.37 6.91 -2.63
N ALA A 43 -5.34 7.82 -1.66
CA ALA A 43 -5.19 9.25 -1.91
C ALA A 43 -3.72 9.56 -2.18
N VAL A 44 -3.50 10.36 -3.20
CA VAL A 44 -2.18 10.85 -3.59
C VAL A 44 -2.07 12.29 -3.12
N TYR A 45 -1.21 12.52 -2.14
CA TYR A 45 -0.89 13.85 -1.65
C TYR A 45 0.44 14.34 -2.23
N GLU A 46 0.77 15.61 -2.03
CA GLU A 46 1.99 16.24 -2.55
C GLU A 46 3.30 15.49 -2.19
N SER A 47 3.38 14.96 -0.98
CA SER A 47 4.48 14.15 -0.45
C SER A 47 4.73 12.90 -1.28
N ALA A 48 3.68 12.29 -1.82
CA ALA A 48 3.77 11.15 -2.72
C ALA A 48 4.34 11.51 -4.11
N GLN A 49 4.31 12.80 -4.47
CA GLN A 49 4.76 13.33 -5.76
C GLN A 49 6.12 14.05 -5.69
N THR A 50 6.83 13.97 -4.57
CA THR A 50 8.18 14.55 -4.46
C THR A 50 9.20 13.77 -5.28
N ASN A 51 10.28 14.44 -5.71
CA ASN A 51 11.41 13.76 -6.36
C ASN A 51 12.02 12.64 -5.50
N SER A 52 12.02 12.81 -4.17
CA SER A 52 12.51 11.79 -3.23
C SER A 52 11.65 10.53 -3.30
N THR A 53 10.32 10.69 -3.22
CA THR A 53 9.37 9.58 -3.33
C THR A 53 9.34 8.98 -4.72
N HIS A 54 9.54 9.75 -5.78
CA HIS A 54 9.62 9.20 -7.14
C HIS A 54 10.84 8.29 -7.33
N ARG A 55 11.96 8.58 -6.67
CA ARG A 55 13.21 7.79 -6.75
C ARG A 55 13.18 6.56 -5.84
N SER A 56 12.77 6.73 -4.59
CA SER A 56 12.81 5.69 -3.55
C SER A 56 11.52 4.87 -3.43
N ALA A 57 10.39 5.46 -3.84
CA ALA A 57 9.03 4.98 -3.64
C ALA A 57 8.61 4.72 -2.19
N LEU A 58 9.26 5.40 -1.25
CA LEU A 58 8.81 5.48 0.14
C LEU A 58 7.69 6.52 0.24
N TRP A 59 6.46 6.06 0.43
CA TRP A 59 5.33 6.95 0.68
C TRP A 59 5.24 7.23 2.18
N THR A 60 5.23 8.51 2.52
CA THR A 60 5.06 8.98 3.90
C THR A 60 3.58 9.22 4.19
N ILE A 61 3.24 9.27 5.48
CA ILE A 61 1.93 9.76 5.92
C ILE A 61 1.85 11.25 5.52
N PRO A 62 0.75 11.70 4.88
CA PRO A 62 0.56 13.11 4.55
C PRO A 62 0.65 13.99 5.80
N MET A 63 1.29 15.15 5.68
CA MET A 63 1.36 16.12 6.77
C MET A 63 0.06 16.92 6.89
N PRO A 64 -0.27 17.45 8.08
CA PRO A 64 -1.40 18.37 8.21
C PRO A 64 -1.27 19.57 7.26
N GLY A 65 -2.32 19.82 6.47
CA GLY A 65 -2.36 20.93 5.51
C GLY A 65 -1.81 20.61 4.12
N GLU A 66 -1.40 19.37 3.87
CA GLU A 66 -0.96 18.90 2.55
C GLU A 66 -2.15 18.71 1.60
N ASP A 67 -2.00 19.13 0.35
CA ASP A 67 -3.07 19.02 -0.65
C ASP A 67 -3.22 17.59 -1.18
N CYS A 68 -4.46 17.12 -1.25
CA CYS A 68 -4.80 15.89 -1.96
C CYS A 68 -4.88 16.19 -3.46
N LEU A 69 -3.96 15.60 -4.23
CA LEU A 69 -3.83 15.80 -5.67
C LEU A 69 -4.75 14.87 -6.47
N GLY A 70 -5.29 13.82 -5.84
CA GLY A 70 -6.24 12.90 -6.46
C GLY A 70 -6.22 11.50 -5.85
N GLY A 71 -6.87 10.56 -6.51
CA GLY A 71 -6.86 9.14 -6.17
C GLY A 71 -6.01 8.32 -7.13
N HIS A 72 -5.47 7.20 -6.66
CA HIS A 72 -4.75 6.23 -7.47
C HIS A 72 -5.09 4.80 -7.09
N ALA A 73 -5.17 3.91 -8.08
CA ALA A 73 -5.45 2.50 -7.90
C ALA A 73 -4.17 1.68 -8.12
N MET A 74 -3.86 0.80 -7.17
CA MET A 74 -2.65 -0.03 -7.20
C MET A 74 -2.91 -1.44 -6.65
N THR A 75 -1.89 -2.30 -6.69
CA THR A 75 -2.01 -3.70 -6.22
C THR A 75 -1.01 -3.98 -5.11
N VAL A 76 -1.49 -4.33 -3.92
CA VAL A 76 -0.67 -4.85 -2.83
C VAL A 76 -0.25 -6.28 -3.17
N VAL A 77 1.05 -6.55 -3.09
CA VAL A 77 1.66 -7.83 -3.45
C VAL A 77 2.52 -8.43 -2.34
N GLY A 78 2.65 -7.74 -1.21
CA GLY A 78 3.39 -8.21 -0.05
C GLY A 78 3.42 -7.17 1.06
N TYR A 79 4.07 -7.51 2.17
CA TYR A 79 4.22 -6.62 3.32
C TYR A 79 5.50 -6.93 4.08
N PHE A 80 5.95 -5.95 4.87
CA PHE A 80 7.06 -6.04 5.82
C PHE A 80 6.52 -5.71 7.20
N GLU A 81 6.81 -6.54 8.20
CA GLU A 81 6.49 -6.23 9.60
C GLU A 81 7.72 -5.67 10.30
N LYS A 82 7.51 -4.65 11.11
CA LYS A 82 8.51 -4.10 12.02
C LYS A 82 9.09 -5.14 12.98
N ALA A 83 8.27 -6.12 13.37
CA ALA A 83 8.68 -7.18 14.29
C ALA A 83 9.68 -8.17 13.68
N TYR A 84 9.82 -8.23 12.35
CA TYR A 84 10.78 -9.14 11.71
C TYR A 84 12.19 -8.54 11.75
N PRO A 85 13.19 -9.27 12.29
CA PRO A 85 14.54 -8.74 12.52
C PRO A 85 15.27 -8.38 11.22
N ASP A 86 14.91 -9.03 10.11
CA ASP A 86 15.50 -8.77 8.80
C ASP A 86 14.75 -7.68 8.02
N ASN A 87 13.76 -7.00 8.62
CA ASN A 87 13.07 -5.90 7.96
C ASN A 87 13.99 -4.68 7.83
N PRO A 88 14.47 -4.38 6.62
CA PRO A 88 15.46 -3.33 6.39
C PRO A 88 14.89 -1.91 6.53
N LEU A 89 13.55 -1.76 6.58
CA LEU A 89 12.87 -0.47 6.68
C LEU A 89 12.50 -0.10 8.13
N GLY A 90 12.62 -1.03 9.09
CA GLY A 90 12.36 -0.80 10.51
C GLY A 90 10.92 -0.43 10.89
N GLU A 91 9.99 -0.45 9.93
CA GLU A 91 8.58 -0.09 10.09
C GLU A 91 7.67 -1.01 9.28
N ASN A 92 6.36 -0.92 9.51
CA ASN A 92 5.35 -1.69 8.78
C ASN A 92 5.06 -1.06 7.41
N TYR A 93 5.29 -1.83 6.35
CA TYR A 93 5.04 -1.39 4.98
C TYR A 93 4.27 -2.43 4.18
N PHE A 94 3.40 -1.96 3.29
CA PHE A 94 2.88 -2.73 2.18
C PHE A 94 3.76 -2.52 0.94
N LEU A 95 4.09 -3.62 0.26
CA LEU A 95 4.72 -3.59 -1.05
C LEU A 95 3.63 -3.52 -2.10
N VAL A 96 3.63 -2.45 -2.88
CA VAL A 96 2.55 -2.12 -3.80
C VAL A 96 3.08 -1.97 -5.21
N ARG A 97 2.56 -2.76 -6.16
CA ARG A 97 2.84 -2.60 -7.58
C ARG A 97 2.14 -1.36 -8.12
N ASN A 98 2.92 -0.44 -8.66
CA ASN A 98 2.44 0.78 -9.31
C ASN A 98 2.41 0.60 -10.85
N SER A 99 1.74 1.51 -11.55
CA SER A 99 1.59 1.56 -13.01
C SER A 99 2.44 2.64 -13.70
N TRP A 100 3.33 3.33 -12.98
CA TRP A 100 4.20 4.41 -13.51
C TRP A 100 5.52 3.91 -14.14
N GLY A 101 5.60 2.63 -14.50
CA GLY A 101 6.77 2.02 -15.14
C GLY A 101 7.93 1.74 -14.19
N ILE A 102 9.01 1.15 -14.73
CA ILE A 102 10.19 0.72 -13.95
C ILE A 102 11.15 1.86 -13.62
N ASN A 103 11.00 3.02 -14.28
CA ASN A 103 11.77 4.22 -13.97
C ASN A 103 11.26 4.92 -12.70
N TYR A 104 10.07 4.54 -12.23
CA TYR A 104 9.63 4.85 -10.88
C TYR A 104 10.32 3.91 -9.89
N ALA A 105 10.70 4.41 -8.71
CA ALA A 105 11.36 3.62 -7.67
C ALA A 105 12.73 3.04 -8.10
N PHE A 106 13.47 3.70 -9.00
CA PHE A 106 14.75 3.16 -9.49
C PHE A 106 15.85 3.09 -8.40
N GLU A 107 15.68 3.83 -7.31
CA GLU A 107 16.50 3.77 -6.08
C GLU A 107 15.73 3.13 -4.92
N ASN A 108 14.78 2.23 -5.23
CA ASN A 108 14.09 1.47 -4.20
C ASN A 108 15.12 0.77 -3.30
N PRO A 109 15.14 1.03 -1.98
CA PRO A 109 16.18 0.53 -1.08
C PRO A 109 16.29 -0.99 -1.06
N LEU A 110 15.23 -1.71 -1.46
CA LEU A 110 15.18 -3.18 -1.44
C LEU A 110 15.21 -3.80 -2.85
N GLY A 111 15.53 -3.01 -3.87
CA GLY A 111 15.69 -3.50 -5.24
C GLY A 111 14.37 -3.84 -5.94
N TYR A 112 13.26 -3.20 -5.58
CA TYR A 112 11.96 -3.38 -6.23
C TYR A 112 11.54 -2.18 -7.12
N PRO A 113 12.13 -2.02 -8.32
CA PRO A 113 11.71 -0.96 -9.24
C PRO A 113 10.24 -1.12 -9.63
N GLY A 114 9.56 0.01 -9.84
CA GLY A 114 8.12 0.08 -10.13
C GLY A 114 7.20 -0.31 -8.96
N LYS A 115 7.73 -0.54 -7.75
CA LYS A 115 6.93 -0.84 -6.55
C LYS A 115 7.12 0.22 -5.48
N ALA A 116 6.02 0.64 -4.87
CA ALA A 116 5.98 1.56 -3.75
C ALA A 116 5.91 0.82 -2.41
N PHE A 117 6.45 1.47 -1.38
CA PHE A 117 6.29 1.11 0.01
C PHE A 117 5.30 2.07 0.63
N LEU A 118 4.09 1.58 0.91
CA LEU A 118 3.07 2.34 1.60
C LEU A 118 3.15 2.00 3.09
N ASN A 119 3.37 3.01 3.92
CA ASN A 119 3.29 2.81 5.37
C ASN A 119 1.90 2.27 5.71
N SER A 120 1.80 1.28 6.60
CA SER A 120 0.52 0.65 6.93
C SER A 120 -0.51 1.60 7.58
N MET A 121 -0.08 2.80 7.96
CA MET A 121 -0.94 3.88 8.49
C MET A 121 -1.47 4.83 7.42
N ILE A 122 -1.06 4.68 6.14
CA ILE A 122 -1.60 5.50 5.05
C ILE A 122 -3.07 5.12 4.83
N VAL A 123 -3.92 6.13 4.81
CA VAL A 123 -5.38 6.01 4.68
C VAL A 123 -5.72 5.57 3.25
N PHE A 124 -6.41 4.43 3.13
CA PHE A 124 -7.04 3.99 1.89
C PHE A 124 -8.32 4.80 1.67
N ILE A 125 -8.58 5.24 0.44
CA ILE A 125 -9.84 5.96 0.16
C ILE A 125 -10.98 4.92 0.12
N PRO A 126 -12.11 5.15 0.81
CA PRO A 126 -13.34 4.41 0.52
C PRO A 126 -13.72 4.50 -0.95
N ALA A 127 -14.19 3.40 -1.53
CA ALA A 127 -14.96 3.49 -2.76
C ALA A 127 -16.25 4.25 -2.43
N SER A 128 -16.41 5.45 -2.97
CA SER A 128 -17.61 6.28 -2.83
C SER A 128 -18.80 5.72 -3.60
#